data_AF-A0A380Q186-F1
#
_entry.id   AF-A0A380Q186-F1
#
_cell.length_a   1.000
_cell.length_b   1.000
_cell.length_c   1.000
_cell.angle_alpha   90.00
_cell.angle_beta   90.00
_cell.angle_gamma   90.00
#
_symmetry.space_group_name_H-M   'P 1'
#
loop_
_entity.id
_entity.type
_entity.pdbx_description
1 polymer ?
#
loop_
_entity_poly.entity_id
_entity_poly.type
_entity_poly.pdbx_seq_one_letter_code
_entity_poly.pdbx_strand_id
1 'polypeptide(L)' 'METREFQRNQLQFAYFTPNYLQFENDFYEYSALDTPLTFLTDDILQSMAHSQQNYFKLNKENAKDNQDHYFISNSYR' A
#
# COMPACT_ATOMS: atom_id res chain seq x y z
N MET A 1 26.38 -6.80 1.97
CA MET A 1 25.01 -7.13 1.49
C MET A 1 24.01 -6.83 2.61
N GLU A 2 24.05 -5.62 3.19
CA GLU A 2 23.30 -5.30 4.44
C GLU A 2 22.19 -4.25 4.24
N THR A 3 22.11 -3.61 3.07
CA THR A 3 21.18 -2.48 2.87
C THR A 3 19.73 -2.92 2.67
N ARG A 4 19.49 -4.13 2.12
CA ARG A 4 18.13 -4.62 1.85
C ARG A 4 17.41 -5.12 3.10
N GLU A 5 18.13 -5.70 4.05
CA GLU A 5 17.54 -6.23 5.28
C GLU A 5 17.18 -5.13 6.28
N PHE A 6 17.94 -4.02 6.29
CA PHE A 6 17.63 -2.87 7.14
C PHE A 6 16.41 -2.09 6.63
N GLN A 7 16.26 -1.95 5.30
CA GLN A 7 15.05 -1.38 4.69
C GLN A 7 13.82 -2.26 4.96
N ARG A 8 13.94 -3.58 4.80
CA ARG A 8 12.86 -4.54 5.13
C ARG A 8 12.42 -4.49 6.59
N ASN A 9 13.35 -4.33 7.54
CA ASN A 9 13.01 -4.31 8.96
C ASN A 9 12.25 -3.05 9.41
N GLN A 10 12.42 -1.91 8.72
CA GLN A 10 11.66 -0.67 9.00
C GLN A 10 10.31 -0.62 8.27
N LEU A 11 10.14 -1.43 7.23
CA LEU A 11 8.95 -1.52 6.38
C LEU A 11 7.98 -2.61 6.83
N GLN A 12 8.06 -3.08 8.08
CA GLN A 12 7.08 -4.03 8.58
C GLN A 12 5.76 -3.29 8.81
N PHE A 13 4.78 -3.55 7.95
CA PHE A 13 3.41 -3.10 8.19
C PHE A 13 3.01 -3.54 9.59
N ALA A 14 2.62 -2.57 10.42
CA ALA A 14 1.86 -2.90 11.59
C ALA A 14 0.44 -3.24 11.11
N TYR A 15 0.25 -4.46 10.58
CA TYR A 15 -1.00 -4.99 10.03
C TYR A 15 -2.18 -4.83 11.01
N PHE A 16 -1.90 -4.71 12.31
CA PHE A 16 -2.88 -4.51 13.37
C PHE A 16 -3.10 -3.05 13.76
N THR A 17 -2.53 -2.09 13.03
CA THR A 17 -2.82 -0.67 13.28
C THR A 17 -4.15 -0.26 12.65
N PRO A 18 -4.90 0.64 13.29
CA PRO A 18 -6.12 1.20 12.71
C PRO A 18 -5.91 1.80 11.31
N ASN A 19 -4.74 2.39 11.06
CA ASN A 19 -4.38 2.98 9.77
C ASN A 19 -4.30 1.92 8.66
N TYR A 20 -3.72 0.74 8.95
CA TYR A 20 -3.66 -0.34 7.97
C TYR A 20 -5.04 -0.93 7.70
N LEU A 21 -5.84 -1.15 8.75
CA LEU A 21 -7.20 -1.69 8.59
C LEU A 21 -8.08 -0.76 7.76
N GLN A 22 -7.95 0.55 7.95
CA GLN A 22 -8.66 1.52 7.10
C GLN A 22 -8.17 1.46 5.66
N PHE A 23 -6.85 1.44 5.44
CA PHE A 23 -6.27 1.27 4.11
C PHE A 23 -6.74 -0.02 3.43
N GLU A 24 -6.78 -1.13 4.16
CA GLU A 24 -7.25 -2.43 3.66
C GLU A 24 -8.73 -2.38 3.29
N ASN A 25 -9.57 -1.81 4.16
CA ASN A 25 -10.99 -1.67 3.89
C ASN A 25 -11.25 -0.79 2.66
N ASP A 26 -10.59 0.37 2.57
CA ASP A 26 -10.73 1.27 1.43
C ASP A 26 -10.21 0.59 0.14
N PHE A 27 -9.09 -0.15 0.22
CA PHE A 27 -8.58 -0.91 -0.92
C PHE A 27 -9.61 -1.93 -1.41
N TYR A 28 -10.22 -2.74 -0.54
CA TYR A 28 -11.23 -3.72 -0.97
C TYR A 28 -12.55 -3.09 -1.39
N GLU A 29 -12.89 -1.90 -0.89
CA GLU A 29 -14.05 -1.13 -1.35
C GLU A 29 -13.87 -0.72 -2.82
N TYR A 30 -12.75 -0.07 -3.15
CA TYR A 30 -12.52 0.54 -4.47
C TYR A 30 -11.80 -0.35 -5.49
N SER A 31 -10.95 -1.29 -5.05
CA SER A 31 -10.15 -2.13 -5.95
C SER A 31 -11.00 -3.14 -6.70
N ALA A 32 -10.83 -3.17 -8.02
CA ALA A 32 -11.35 -4.20 -8.92
C ALA A 32 -10.37 -5.37 -9.11
N LEU A 33 -9.25 -5.38 -8.38
CA LEU A 33 -8.26 -6.45 -8.45
C LEU A 33 -8.78 -7.72 -7.75
N ASP A 34 -8.63 -8.86 -8.42
CA ASP A 34 -8.91 -10.19 -7.84
C ASP A 34 -7.81 -10.64 -6.86
N THR A 35 -6.63 -10.02 -6.95
CA THR A 35 -5.47 -10.32 -6.12
C THR A 35 -5.64 -9.74 -4.70
N PRO A 36 -5.52 -10.56 -3.65
CA PRO A 36 -5.56 -10.07 -2.26
C PRO A 36 -4.45 -9.05 -1.97
N LEU A 37 -4.77 -8.05 -1.16
CA LEU A 37 -3.85 -6.98 -0.78
C LEU A 37 -2.55 -7.51 -0.17
N THR A 38 -2.61 -8.63 0.55
CA THR A 38 -1.45 -9.29 1.17
C THR A 38 -0.35 -9.64 0.19
N PHE A 39 -0.69 -9.97 -1.06
CA PHE A 39 0.30 -10.24 -2.12
C PHE A 39 0.88 -8.97 -2.73
N LEU A 40 0.12 -7.88 -2.72
CA LEU A 40 0.52 -6.59 -3.29
C LEU A 40 1.24 -5.68 -2.30
N THR A 41 1.19 -6.03 -1.00
CA THR A 41 1.69 -5.19 0.08
C THR A 41 3.18 -4.88 -0.09
N ASP A 42 4.00 -5.87 -0.45
CA ASP A 42 5.46 -5.68 -0.65
C ASP A 42 5.74 -4.78 -1.86
N ASP A 43 5.03 -4.99 -2.98
CA ASP A 43 5.17 -4.18 -4.20
C ASP A 43 4.72 -2.73 -3.99
N ILE A 44 3.62 -2.51 -3.25
CA ILE A 44 3.11 -1.18 -2.90
C ILE A 44 4.14 -0.43 -2.05
N LEU A 45 4.71 -1.10 -1.04
CA LEU A 45 5.76 -0.53 -0.20
C LEU A 45 7.02 -0.21 -0.99
N GLN A 46 7.47 -1.16 -1.81
CA GLN A 46 8.64 -0.97 -2.65
C GLN A 46 8.41 0.22 -3.60
N SER A 47 7.24 0.30 -4.23
CA SER A 47 6.87 1.43 -5.09
C SER A 47 6.89 2.76 -4.34
N MET A 48 6.29 2.84 -3.14
CA MET A 48 6.29 4.07 -2.31
C MET A 48 7.71 4.46 -1.86
N ALA A 49 8.54 3.49 -1.50
CA ALA A 49 9.93 3.72 -1.14
C ALA A 49 10.76 4.23 -2.33
N HIS A 50 10.57 3.67 -3.53
CA HIS A 50 11.24 4.11 -4.76
C HIS A 50 10.76 5.49 -5.22
N SER A 51 9.46 5.78 -5.13
CA SER A 51 8.89 7.07 -5.53
C SER A 51 9.09 8.18 -4.50
N GLN A 52 9.54 7.83 -3.29
CA GLN A 52 9.61 8.74 -2.12
C GLN A 52 8.24 9.39 -1.80
N GLN A 53 7.15 8.70 -2.12
CA GLN A 53 5.79 9.14 -1.85
C GLN A 53 5.19 8.35 -0.71
N ASN A 54 4.42 9.04 0.13
CA ASN A 54 3.67 8.46 1.25
C ASN A 54 2.27 7.96 0.85
N TYR A 55 2.01 7.83 -0.45
CA TYR A 55 0.71 7.39 -0.97
C TYR A 55 0.86 6.34 -2.06
N PHE A 56 -0.14 5.49 -2.14
CA PHE A 56 -0.34 4.54 -3.23
C PHE A 56 -1.47 5.02 -4.13
N LYS A 57 -1.26 4.97 -5.45
CA LYS A 57 -2.29 5.30 -6.44
C LYS A 57 -2.89 4.02 -7.02
N LEU A 58 -4.19 3.83 -6.83
CA LEU A 58 -4.97 2.88 -7.61
C LEU A 58 -5.51 3.60 -8.84
N ASN A 59 -5.03 3.20 -10.02
CA ASN A 59 -5.50 3.77 -11.27
C ASN A 59 -6.96 3.39 -11.52
N LYS A 60 -7.69 4.28 -12.21
CA LYS A 60 -9.09 4.05 -12.63
C LYS A 60 -9.36 2.70 -13.30
N GLU A 61 -8.38 2.16 -14.02
CA GLU A 61 -8.49 0.87 -14.72
C GLU A 61 -8.59 -0.31 -13.74
N ASN A 62 -8.04 -0.13 -12.54
CA ASN A 62 -8.06 -1.12 -11.45
C ASN A 62 -9.08 -0.74 -10.36
N ALA A 63 -9.91 0.28 -10.58
CA ALA A 63 -10.92 0.74 -9.64
C ALA A 63 -12.34 0.39 -10.14
N LYS A 64 -13.21 -0.08 -9.24
CA LYS A 64 -14.59 -0.47 -9.57
C LYS A 64 -15.43 0.69 -10.12
N ASP A 65 -15.11 1.91 -9.70
CA ASP A 65 -15.84 3.14 -10.07
C ASP A 65 -15.19 3.89 -11.24
N ASN A 66 -14.12 3.35 -11.84
CA ASN A 66 -13.34 4.00 -12.89
C ASN A 66 -12.77 5.38 -12.49
N GLN A 67 -12.44 5.56 -11.20
CA GLN A 67 -11.76 6.77 -10.69
C GLN A 67 -10.38 6.45 -10.14
N ASP A 68 -9.48 7.45 -10.18
CA ASP A 68 -8.17 7.33 -9.55
C ASP A 68 -8.31 7.51 -8.02
N HIS A 69 -7.84 6.53 -7.25
CA HIS A 69 -7.86 6.58 -5.78
C HIS A 69 -6.45 6.72 -5.22
N TYR A 70 -6.31 7.61 -4.23
CA TYR A 70 -5.04 7.91 -3.58
C TYR A 70 -5.12 7.50 -2.12
N PHE A 71 -4.40 6.44 -1.76
CA PHE A 71 -4.38 5.89 -0.43
C PHE A 71 -3.14 6.38 0.30
N ILE A 72 -3.31 7.18 1.36
CA ILE A 72 -2.19 7.74 2.13
C ILE A 72 -1.82 6.72 3.23
N SER A 73 -0.57 6.26 3.21
CA SER A 73 -0.04 5.43 4.30
C SER A 73 0.55 6.36 5.36
N ASN A 74 -0.19 6.61 6.43
CA ASN A 74 0.20 7.56 7.48
C ASN A 74 1.23 6.99 8.48
N SER A 75 2.05 6.03 8.05
CA SER A 75 2.85 5.17 8.93
C SER A 75 4.32 5.59 9.07
N TYR A 76 4.74 6.71 8.47
CA TYR A 76 6.11 7.21 8.62
C TYR A 76 6.16 8.42 9.55
N ARG A 77 6.20 8.16 10.86
CA ARG A 77 6.75 9.12 11.82
C ARG A 77 7.59 8.41 12.86
#